data_AF-A0A7V9ZGY2-F1
#
_entry.id   AF-A0A7V9ZGY2-F1
#
_cell.length_a   1.000
_cell.length_b   1.000
_cell.length_c   1.000
_cell.angle_alpha   90.00
_cell.angle_beta   90.00
_cell.angle_gamma   90.00
#
_symmetry.space_group_name_H-M   'P 1'
#
loop_
_entity.id
_entity.type
_entity.pdbx_description
1 polymer ?
#
loop_
_entity_poly.entity_id
_entity_poly.type
_entity_poly.pdbx_seq_one_letter_code
_entity_poly.pdbx_strand_id
1 'polypeptide(L)'
;METLAAVDEYEPEYLRLIHSDRQKLMAGLAEAILESERIKNLSAEEIRLEYIADEVGGVDALMKLDAEPLPDEEFEWPGIPEVIRPTVQAILDECDACADALLDSEHRTAMRRFLARAARNGPALFRRKGSPVRGAGAVAWVIGTANRTVGAWRSPIATKDLLAHFGITGSVSDRAQSLIRAAGIDLRLTYGSLRVGDPGLLVSRRRRELVEERNRARGMD
;
A
#
# COMPACT_ATOMS: atom_id res chain seq x y z
N MET A 1 43.24 -38.66 1.70
CA MET A 1 43.73 -37.51 0.89
C MET A 1 42.65 -37.16 -0.13
N GLU A 2 41.41 -36.96 0.34
CA GLU A 2 40.21 -36.89 -0.52
C GLU A 2 39.33 -35.68 -0.15
N THR A 3 39.57 -35.10 1.04
CA THR A 3 38.87 -33.92 1.55
C THR A 3 39.50 -32.59 1.12
N LEU A 4 40.82 -32.54 0.87
CA LEU A 4 41.50 -31.31 0.42
C LEU A 4 41.25 -31.03 -1.08
N ALA A 5 41.18 -32.08 -1.91
CA ALA A 5 40.90 -31.92 -3.34
C ALA A 5 39.47 -31.44 -3.63
N ALA A 6 38.50 -31.83 -2.79
CA ALA A 6 37.14 -31.32 -2.87
C ALA A 6 37.04 -29.85 -2.43
N VAL A 7 37.88 -29.39 -1.50
CA VAL A 7 37.91 -27.97 -1.09
C VAL A 7 38.44 -27.09 -2.23
N ASP A 8 39.53 -27.51 -2.91
CA ASP A 8 40.07 -26.78 -4.08
C ASP A 8 39.07 -26.72 -5.25
N GLU A 9 38.21 -27.73 -5.41
CA GLU A 9 37.20 -27.78 -6.48
C GLU A 9 36.06 -26.76 -6.27
N TYR A 10 35.60 -26.58 -5.03
CA TYR A 10 34.46 -25.69 -4.72
C TYR A 10 34.87 -24.29 -4.23
N GLU A 11 36.14 -24.08 -3.85
CA GLU A 11 36.68 -22.79 -3.39
C GLU A 11 36.45 -21.63 -4.39
N PRO A 12 36.64 -21.77 -5.71
CA PRO A 12 36.43 -20.69 -6.67
C PRO A 12 34.96 -20.26 -6.80
N GLU A 13 34.01 -21.17 -6.54
CA GLU A 13 32.58 -20.87 -6.54
C GLU A 13 32.16 -20.18 -5.24
N TYR A 14 32.67 -20.67 -4.10
CA TYR A 14 32.45 -20.08 -2.79
C TYR A 14 32.98 -18.64 -2.69
N LEU A 15 34.18 -18.39 -3.21
CA LEU A 15 34.77 -17.04 -3.27
C LEU A 15 33.99 -16.10 -4.20
N ARG A 16 33.41 -16.62 -5.29
CA ARG A 16 32.53 -15.84 -6.18
C ARG A 16 31.23 -15.42 -5.47
N LEU A 17 30.60 -16.32 -4.72
CA LEU A 17 29.43 -15.99 -3.92
C LEU A 17 29.75 -14.90 -2.88
N ILE A 18 30.82 -15.07 -2.10
CA ILE A 18 31.25 -14.10 -1.08
C ILE A 18 31.53 -12.72 -1.69
N HIS A 19 32.22 -12.66 -2.83
CA HIS A 19 32.48 -11.39 -3.51
C HIS A 19 31.20 -10.73 -4.02
N SER A 20 30.26 -11.51 -4.56
CA SER A 20 28.99 -11.00 -5.05
C SER A 20 28.09 -10.45 -3.92
N ASP A 21 28.07 -11.12 -2.77
CA ASP A 21 27.28 -10.72 -1.62
C ASP A 21 27.89 -9.50 -0.93
N ARG A 22 29.23 -9.45 -0.82
CA ARG A 22 29.94 -8.26 -0.31
C ARG A 22 29.73 -7.04 -1.22
N GLN A 23 29.74 -7.22 -2.54
CA GLN A 23 29.47 -6.11 -3.48
C GLN A 23 28.04 -5.59 -3.34
N LYS A 24 27.04 -6.48 -3.23
CA LYS A 24 25.64 -6.08 -2.98
C LYS A 24 25.48 -5.37 -1.64
N LEU A 25 26.14 -5.87 -0.58
CA LEU A 25 26.12 -5.24 0.74
C LEU A 25 26.75 -3.84 0.71
N MET A 26 27.90 -3.69 0.07
CA MET A 26 28.60 -2.39 -0.03
C MET A 26 27.83 -1.40 -0.92
N ALA A 27 27.17 -1.88 -1.98
CA ALA A 27 26.27 -1.06 -2.79
C ALA A 27 25.07 -0.57 -1.95
N GLY A 28 24.43 -1.47 -1.19
CA GLY A 28 23.33 -1.10 -0.29
C GLY A 28 23.77 -0.16 0.84
N LEU A 29 24.99 -0.30 1.35
CA LEU A 29 25.56 0.60 2.36
C LEU A 29 25.87 1.98 1.75
N ALA A 30 26.45 2.02 0.55
CA ALA A 30 26.73 3.27 -0.16
C ALA A 30 25.43 4.01 -0.52
N GLU A 31 24.42 3.29 -0.98
CA GLU A 31 23.08 3.82 -1.25
C GLU A 31 22.45 4.37 0.04
N ALA A 32 22.55 3.66 1.17
CA ALA A 32 22.05 4.14 2.45
C ALA A 32 22.81 5.37 2.98
N ILE A 33 24.12 5.46 2.76
CA ILE A 33 24.93 6.63 3.14
C ILE A 33 24.57 7.83 2.27
N LEU A 34 24.50 7.65 0.95
CA LEU A 34 24.11 8.70 0.01
C LEU A 34 22.70 9.21 0.31
N GLU A 35 21.76 8.31 0.60
CA GLU A 35 20.41 8.67 0.99
C GLU A 35 20.40 9.41 2.34
N SER A 36 21.21 8.97 3.31
CA SER A 36 21.34 9.66 4.60
C SER A 36 21.91 11.08 4.44
N GLU A 37 22.93 11.28 3.60
CA GLU A 37 23.49 12.60 3.34
C GLU A 37 22.54 13.49 2.53
N ARG A 38 21.81 12.91 1.58
CA ARG A 38 20.78 13.60 0.82
C ARG A 38 19.70 14.14 1.75
N ILE A 39 19.13 13.30 2.62
CA ILE A 39 18.09 13.68 3.58
C ILE A 39 18.57 14.78 4.53
N LYS A 40 19.84 14.75 4.98
CA LYS A 40 20.40 15.78 5.87
C LYS A 40 20.46 17.18 5.24
N ASN A 41 20.49 17.26 3.92
CA ASN A 41 20.63 18.51 3.17
C ASN A 41 19.30 19.06 2.64
N LEU A 42 18.18 18.36 2.88
CA LEU A 42 16.86 18.82 2.46
C LEU A 42 16.34 19.93 3.38
N SER A 43 15.77 20.96 2.78
CA SER A 43 14.92 21.94 3.47
C SER A 43 13.67 21.29 4.06
N ALA A 44 13.01 21.98 4.99
CA ALA A 44 11.75 21.50 5.57
C ALA A 44 10.65 21.33 4.51
N GLU A 45 10.67 22.18 3.48
CA GLU A 45 9.77 22.11 2.32
C GLU A 45 10.04 20.87 1.46
N GLU A 46 11.31 20.55 1.20
CA GLU A 46 11.70 19.36 0.44
C GLU A 46 11.38 18.07 1.20
N ILE A 47 11.65 18.03 2.51
CA ILE A 47 11.25 16.89 3.38
C ILE A 47 9.73 16.71 3.33
N ARG A 48 8.97 17.80 3.39
CA ARG A 48 7.50 17.75 3.30
C ARG A 48 7.04 17.22 1.94
N LEU A 49 7.64 17.69 0.84
CA LEU A 49 7.33 17.24 -0.51
C LEU A 49 7.58 15.74 -0.68
N GLU A 50 8.70 15.23 -0.18
CA GLU A 50 9.00 13.79 -0.21
C GLU A 50 8.01 12.98 0.60
N TYR A 51 7.67 13.47 1.80
CA TYR A 51 6.70 12.80 2.66
C TYR A 51 5.31 12.63 2.00
N ILE A 52 4.84 13.66 1.30
CA ILE A 52 3.54 13.61 0.60
C ILE A 52 3.64 12.92 -0.78
N ALA A 53 4.81 12.91 -1.40
CA ALA A 53 5.08 12.18 -2.64
C ALA A 53 4.92 10.66 -2.44
N ASP A 54 5.33 10.15 -1.28
CA ASP A 54 5.12 8.76 -0.88
C ASP A 54 3.63 8.32 -0.90
N GLU A 55 2.68 9.24 -0.75
CA GLU A 55 1.24 8.89 -0.81
C GLU A 55 0.78 8.50 -2.21
N VAL A 56 1.47 8.99 -3.24
CA VAL A 56 1.12 8.82 -4.66
C VAL A 56 2.18 8.08 -5.46
N GLY A 57 3.23 7.57 -4.80
CA GLY A 57 4.25 6.73 -5.42
C GLY A 57 5.45 7.51 -5.96
N GLY A 58 5.63 8.77 -5.55
CA GLY A 58 6.83 9.56 -5.84
C GLY A 58 6.55 10.98 -6.33
N VAL A 59 7.62 11.76 -6.44
CA VAL A 59 7.56 13.20 -6.75
C VAL A 59 6.93 13.45 -8.12
N ASP A 60 7.27 12.64 -9.13
CA ASP A 60 6.71 12.78 -10.48
C ASP A 60 5.18 12.61 -10.50
N ALA A 61 4.67 11.65 -9.73
CA ALA A 61 3.23 11.43 -9.59
C ALA A 61 2.57 12.60 -8.85
N LEU A 62 3.19 13.09 -7.78
CA LEU A 62 2.72 14.27 -7.04
C LEU A 62 2.66 15.53 -7.90
N MET A 63 3.65 15.74 -8.77
CA MET A 63 3.72 16.92 -9.64
C MET A 63 2.63 16.91 -10.72
N LYS A 64 2.20 15.73 -11.17
CA LYS A 64 1.11 15.55 -12.14
C LYS A 64 -0.27 15.39 -11.48
N LEU A 65 -0.32 15.29 -10.15
CA LEU A 65 -1.54 15.01 -9.42
C LEU A 65 -2.60 16.10 -9.65
N ASP A 66 -3.79 15.65 -10.02
CA ASP A 66 -5.03 16.42 -10.02
C ASP A 66 -6.00 15.89 -8.94
N ALA A 67 -7.11 16.60 -8.77
CA ALA A 67 -8.17 16.26 -7.82
C ALA A 67 -9.49 15.87 -8.51
N GLU A 68 -9.44 15.39 -9.77
CA GLU A 68 -10.63 14.94 -10.48
C GLU A 68 -11.19 13.67 -9.79
N PRO A 69 -12.49 13.58 -9.46
CA PRO A 69 -13.06 12.41 -8.79
C PRO A 69 -12.74 11.07 -9.44
N LEU A 70 -12.56 10.04 -8.59
CA LEU A 70 -12.50 8.67 -9.09
C LEU A 70 -13.85 8.33 -9.74
N PRO A 71 -13.86 7.78 -10.97
CA PRO A 71 -15.10 7.32 -11.59
C PRO A 71 -15.69 6.13 -10.81
N ASP A 72 -17.01 5.94 -10.88
CA ASP A 72 -17.65 4.73 -10.34
C ASP A 72 -17.44 3.58 -11.35
N GLU A 73 -16.47 2.72 -11.05
CA GLU A 73 -16.00 1.67 -11.96
C GLU A 73 -16.44 0.29 -11.49
N GLU A 74 -16.84 -0.58 -12.43
CA GLU A 74 -17.02 -2.00 -12.14
C GLU A 74 -15.72 -2.67 -11.67
N PHE A 75 -15.86 -3.79 -10.96
CA PHE A 75 -14.71 -4.54 -10.46
C PHE A 75 -13.95 -5.27 -11.58
N GLU A 76 -12.63 -5.11 -11.62
CA GLU A 76 -11.76 -5.75 -12.59
C GLU A 76 -11.43 -7.22 -12.25
N TRP A 77 -12.05 -8.15 -12.97
CA TRP A 77 -11.77 -9.59 -12.87
C TRP A 77 -10.53 -10.12 -13.60
N PRO A 78 -10.02 -9.51 -14.70
CA PRO A 78 -8.88 -10.06 -15.43
C PRO A 78 -7.64 -10.29 -14.54
N GLY A 79 -7.03 -11.47 -14.72
CA GLY A 79 -5.87 -11.92 -13.94
C GLY A 79 -6.21 -12.57 -12.58
N ILE A 80 -7.47 -12.57 -12.15
CA ILE A 80 -7.91 -13.23 -10.91
C ILE A 80 -8.31 -14.70 -11.21
N PRO A 81 -7.66 -15.70 -10.59
CA PRO A 81 -7.98 -17.11 -10.80
C PRO A 81 -9.45 -17.43 -10.48
N GLU A 82 -10.12 -18.18 -11.36
CA GLU A 82 -11.55 -18.53 -11.20
C GLU A 82 -11.87 -19.18 -9.86
N VAL A 83 -10.98 -20.04 -9.38
CA VAL A 83 -11.13 -20.77 -8.11
C VAL A 83 -11.28 -19.86 -6.89
N ILE A 84 -10.77 -18.62 -6.93
CA ILE A 84 -10.90 -17.66 -5.82
C ILE A 84 -12.00 -16.62 -6.05
N ARG A 85 -12.59 -16.55 -7.25
CA ARG A 85 -13.60 -15.53 -7.58
C ARG A 85 -14.79 -15.52 -6.63
N PRO A 86 -15.36 -16.67 -6.18
CA PRO A 86 -16.46 -16.63 -5.20
C PRO A 86 -16.07 -15.96 -3.88
N THR A 87 -14.85 -16.22 -3.38
CA THR A 87 -14.35 -15.56 -2.15
C THR A 87 -14.11 -14.08 -2.37
N VAL A 88 -13.54 -13.68 -3.52
CA VAL A 88 -13.31 -12.28 -3.87
C VAL A 88 -14.63 -11.53 -4.03
N GLN A 89 -15.63 -12.15 -4.68
CA GLN A 89 -16.98 -11.59 -4.82
C GLN A 89 -17.61 -11.35 -3.45
N ALA A 90 -17.56 -12.32 -2.53
CA ALA A 90 -18.11 -12.14 -1.19
C ALA A 90 -17.42 -11.01 -0.39
N ILE A 91 -16.14 -10.74 -0.64
CA ILE A 91 -15.44 -9.59 -0.03
C ILE A 91 -15.87 -8.29 -0.72
N LEU A 92 -16.00 -8.32 -2.05
CA LEU A 92 -16.42 -7.18 -2.87
C LEU A 92 -17.83 -6.70 -2.49
N ASP A 93 -18.79 -7.62 -2.37
CA ASP A 93 -20.18 -7.30 -2.01
C ASP A 93 -20.25 -6.56 -0.65
N GLU A 94 -19.47 -7.01 0.33
CA GLU A 94 -19.37 -6.38 1.65
C GLU A 94 -18.65 -5.02 1.60
N CYS A 95 -17.62 -4.87 0.74
CA CYS A 95 -16.99 -3.57 0.52
C CYS A 95 -17.96 -2.56 -0.11
N ASP A 96 -18.73 -3.00 -1.11
CA ASP A 96 -19.70 -2.17 -1.82
C ASP A 96 -20.84 -1.75 -0.88
N ALA A 97 -21.37 -2.68 -0.08
CA ALA A 97 -22.38 -2.37 0.94
C ALA A 97 -21.87 -1.39 2.01
N CYS A 98 -20.61 -1.52 2.44
CA CYS A 98 -19.99 -0.56 3.34
C CYS A 98 -19.84 0.82 2.69
N ALA A 99 -19.50 0.89 1.40
CA ALA A 99 -19.39 2.15 0.69
C ALA A 99 -20.75 2.86 0.62
N ASP A 100 -21.80 2.11 0.26
CA ASP A 100 -23.19 2.60 0.23
C ASP A 100 -23.68 3.13 1.58
N ALA A 101 -23.32 2.43 2.67
CA ALA A 101 -23.85 2.74 3.99
C ALA A 101 -23.08 3.86 4.71
N LEU A 102 -21.76 3.94 4.55
CA LEU A 102 -20.89 4.76 5.39
C LEU A 102 -19.97 5.72 4.63
N LEU A 103 -19.74 5.51 3.34
CA LEU A 103 -18.74 6.25 2.56
C LEU A 103 -19.38 6.82 1.28
N ASP A 104 -18.68 6.74 0.15
CA ASP A 104 -19.12 7.24 -1.15
C ASP A 104 -18.62 6.33 -2.30
N SER A 105 -18.98 6.68 -3.53
CA SER A 105 -18.60 5.93 -4.73
C SER A 105 -17.08 5.96 -5.00
N GLU A 106 -16.37 7.02 -4.63
CA GLU A 106 -14.91 7.08 -4.80
C GLU A 106 -14.21 6.05 -3.89
N HIS A 107 -14.69 5.89 -2.64
CA HIS A 107 -14.20 4.84 -1.74
C HIS A 107 -14.52 3.46 -2.27
N ARG A 108 -15.72 3.26 -2.86
CA ARG A 108 -16.08 1.99 -3.52
C ARG A 108 -15.07 1.64 -4.60
N THR A 109 -14.78 2.57 -5.51
CA THR A 109 -13.80 2.39 -6.58
C THR A 109 -12.41 2.12 -6.03
N ALA A 110 -11.95 2.87 -5.03
CA ALA A 110 -10.65 2.64 -4.41
C ALA A 110 -10.55 1.26 -3.73
N MET A 111 -11.60 0.82 -3.04
CA MET A 111 -11.68 -0.53 -2.45
C MET A 111 -11.67 -1.62 -3.51
N ARG A 112 -12.43 -1.46 -4.59
CA ARG A 112 -12.45 -2.37 -5.75
C ARG A 112 -11.06 -2.53 -6.37
N ARG A 113 -10.40 -1.41 -6.68
CA ARG A 113 -9.03 -1.38 -7.24
C ARG A 113 -8.02 -2.05 -6.32
N PHE A 114 -8.07 -1.74 -5.02
CA PHE A 114 -7.17 -2.36 -4.03
C PHE A 114 -7.39 -3.87 -3.90
N LEU A 115 -8.64 -4.31 -3.79
CA LEU A 115 -9.00 -5.73 -3.69
C LEU A 115 -8.60 -6.49 -4.96
N ALA A 116 -8.84 -5.93 -6.14
CA ALA A 116 -8.45 -6.53 -7.41
C ALA A 116 -6.93 -6.76 -7.49
N ARG A 117 -6.12 -5.75 -7.10
CA ARG A 117 -4.65 -5.88 -7.02
C ARG A 117 -4.24 -6.98 -6.06
N ALA A 118 -4.78 -6.99 -4.84
CA ALA A 118 -4.47 -8.00 -3.84
C ALA A 118 -4.82 -9.42 -4.31
N ALA A 119 -5.99 -9.59 -4.96
CA ALA A 119 -6.44 -10.88 -5.47
C ALA A 119 -5.60 -11.39 -6.66
N ARG A 120 -5.21 -10.48 -7.57
CA ARG A 120 -4.39 -10.78 -8.74
C ARG A 120 -2.96 -11.19 -8.34
N ASN A 121 -2.34 -10.44 -7.44
CA ASN A 121 -0.94 -10.62 -7.05
C ASN A 121 -0.76 -11.66 -5.93
N GLY A 122 -1.76 -11.84 -5.05
CA GLY A 122 -1.68 -12.70 -3.88
C GLY A 122 -2.81 -13.75 -3.78
N PRO A 123 -3.11 -14.54 -4.83
CA PRO A 123 -4.29 -15.40 -4.87
C PRO A 123 -4.33 -16.45 -3.75
N ALA A 124 -3.18 -16.87 -3.22
CA ALA A 124 -3.10 -17.81 -2.09
C ALA A 124 -3.81 -17.30 -0.82
N LEU A 125 -3.90 -15.97 -0.62
CA LEU A 125 -4.59 -15.36 0.51
C LEU A 125 -6.11 -15.54 0.50
N PHE A 126 -6.68 -15.89 -0.65
CA PHE A 126 -8.12 -16.03 -0.87
C PHE A 126 -8.57 -17.49 -0.99
N ARG A 127 -7.61 -18.44 -1.08
CA ARG A 127 -7.88 -19.88 -1.10
C ARG A 127 -8.18 -20.46 0.28
N ARG A 128 -7.68 -19.83 1.34
CA ARG A 128 -7.89 -20.30 2.73
C ARG A 128 -9.32 -19.97 3.17
N LYS A 129 -9.88 -20.76 4.11
CA LYS A 129 -11.15 -20.51 4.82
C LYS A 129 -11.09 -19.24 5.70
N GLY A 130 -10.82 -18.09 5.09
CA GLY A 130 -10.88 -16.78 5.73
C GLY A 130 -12.32 -16.27 5.72
N SER A 131 -12.69 -15.48 6.73
CA SER A 131 -13.99 -14.78 6.75
C SER A 131 -13.97 -13.67 5.69
N PRO A 132 -14.89 -13.68 4.69
CA PRO A 132 -15.02 -12.60 3.71
C PRO A 132 -15.28 -11.25 4.39
N VAL A 133 -16.16 -11.22 5.39
CA VAL A 133 -16.48 -10.04 6.20
C VAL A 133 -15.22 -9.42 6.83
N ARG A 134 -14.34 -10.24 7.44
CA ARG A 134 -13.05 -9.73 7.95
C ARG A 134 -12.11 -9.25 6.84
N GLY A 135 -12.16 -9.87 5.66
CA GLY A 135 -11.46 -9.39 4.48
C GLY A 135 -11.93 -8.01 4.06
N ALA A 136 -13.24 -7.80 3.98
CA ALA A 136 -13.86 -6.54 3.59
C ALA A 136 -13.58 -5.43 4.63
N GLY A 137 -13.74 -5.73 5.93
CA GLY A 137 -13.39 -4.80 6.99
C GLY A 137 -11.92 -4.37 6.95
N ALA A 138 -11.01 -5.26 6.57
CA ALA A 138 -9.61 -4.91 6.36
C ALA A 138 -9.38 -4.02 5.12
N VAL A 139 -10.06 -4.31 3.99
CA VAL A 139 -10.01 -3.47 2.77
C VAL A 139 -10.53 -2.06 3.06
N ALA A 140 -11.72 -1.96 3.65
CA ALA A 140 -12.34 -0.68 4.00
C ALA A 140 -11.48 0.12 4.99
N TRP A 141 -10.89 -0.56 5.97
CA TRP A 141 -9.97 0.09 6.92
C TRP A 141 -8.73 0.65 6.23
N VAL A 142 -8.10 -0.10 5.31
CA VAL A 142 -6.92 0.37 4.57
C VAL A 142 -7.27 1.61 3.74
N ILE A 143 -8.32 1.54 2.92
CA ILE A 143 -8.69 2.65 2.04
C ILE A 143 -9.19 3.85 2.84
N GLY A 144 -10.02 3.65 3.85
CA GLY A 144 -10.52 4.73 4.69
C GLY A 144 -9.42 5.43 5.49
N THR A 145 -8.45 4.67 6.01
CA THR A 145 -7.33 5.26 6.76
C THR A 145 -6.40 6.04 5.82
N ALA A 146 -6.07 5.50 4.65
CA ALA A 146 -5.23 6.18 3.67
C ALA A 146 -5.86 7.47 3.14
N ASN A 147 -7.19 7.49 3.02
CA ASN A 147 -7.95 8.68 2.61
C ASN A 147 -8.32 9.61 3.78
N ARG A 148 -7.82 9.33 4.99
CA ARG A 148 -8.11 10.08 6.23
C ARG A 148 -9.61 10.20 6.55
N THR A 149 -10.46 9.34 5.97
CA THR A 149 -11.88 9.26 6.27
C THR A 149 -12.17 8.40 7.50
N VAL A 150 -11.25 7.49 7.84
CA VAL A 150 -11.36 6.60 9.00
C VAL A 150 -10.14 6.72 9.91
N GLY A 151 -10.37 6.77 11.22
CA GLY A 151 -9.38 6.44 12.26
C GLY A 151 -8.31 7.49 12.59
N ALA A 152 -8.02 8.46 11.73
CA ALA A 152 -7.09 9.54 12.04
C ALA A 152 -7.73 10.59 12.97
N TRP A 153 -6.89 11.40 13.64
CA TRP A 153 -7.37 12.54 14.43
C TRP A 153 -8.17 13.50 13.51
N ARG A 154 -9.48 13.67 13.78
CA ARG A 154 -10.47 14.40 12.96
C ARG A 154 -11.05 13.66 11.75
N SER A 155 -10.83 12.36 11.60
CA SER A 155 -11.56 11.57 10.61
C SER A 155 -13.07 11.60 10.89
N PRO A 156 -13.93 11.70 9.85
CA PRO A 156 -15.38 11.65 10.01
C PRO A 156 -15.89 10.36 10.67
N ILE A 157 -15.19 9.24 10.48
CA ILE A 157 -15.60 7.93 10.96
C ILE A 157 -14.53 7.39 11.91
N ALA A 158 -14.96 6.94 13.10
CA ALA A 158 -14.06 6.23 14.00
C ALA A 158 -13.83 4.80 13.51
N THR A 159 -12.61 4.27 13.67
CA THR A 159 -12.28 2.88 13.32
C THR A 159 -13.25 1.87 13.94
N LYS A 160 -13.69 2.12 15.19
CA LYS A 160 -14.64 1.26 15.88
C LYS A 160 -15.98 1.18 15.15
N ASP A 161 -16.48 2.29 14.64
CA ASP A 161 -17.79 2.37 13.98
C ASP A 161 -17.73 1.70 12.60
N LEU A 162 -16.63 1.90 11.86
CA LEU A 162 -16.38 1.16 10.63
C LEU A 162 -16.38 -0.36 10.89
N LEU A 163 -15.62 -0.83 11.87
CA LEU A 163 -15.53 -2.26 12.14
C LEU A 163 -16.84 -2.84 12.69
N ALA A 164 -17.61 -2.06 13.43
CA ALA A 164 -18.92 -2.45 13.93
C ALA A 164 -19.93 -2.70 12.78
N HIS A 165 -19.83 -1.97 11.65
CA HIS A 165 -20.64 -2.24 10.46
C HIS A 165 -20.46 -3.67 9.95
N PHE A 166 -19.23 -4.18 9.98
CA PHE A 166 -18.91 -5.56 9.63
C PHE A 166 -19.15 -6.56 10.78
N GLY A 167 -19.69 -6.13 11.92
CA GLY A 167 -19.83 -6.97 13.11
C GLY A 167 -18.49 -7.40 13.74
N ILE A 168 -17.41 -6.65 13.52
CA ILE A 168 -16.06 -6.96 13.99
C ILE A 168 -15.77 -6.19 15.28
N THR A 169 -15.43 -6.92 16.34
CA THR A 169 -15.15 -6.36 17.69
C THR A 169 -13.66 -6.25 18.03
N GLY A 170 -12.77 -6.58 17.09
CA GLY A 170 -11.32 -6.59 17.30
C GLY A 170 -10.54 -5.98 16.14
N SER A 171 -9.21 -6.08 16.20
CA SER A 171 -8.35 -5.52 15.15
C SER A 171 -8.42 -6.31 13.84
N VAL A 172 -8.28 -5.60 12.72
CA VAL A 172 -8.10 -6.17 11.37
C VAL A 172 -6.67 -6.00 10.85
N SER A 173 -5.74 -5.49 11.67
CA SER A 173 -4.39 -5.10 11.24
C SER A 173 -3.60 -6.23 10.57
N ASP A 174 -3.58 -7.44 11.11
CA ASP A 174 -2.84 -8.56 10.49
C ASP A 174 -3.39 -8.92 9.11
N ARG A 175 -4.72 -8.87 8.97
CA ARG A 175 -5.37 -9.12 7.68
C ARG A 175 -5.09 -7.98 6.71
N ALA A 176 -5.14 -6.73 7.18
CA ALA A 176 -4.80 -5.55 6.40
C ALA A 176 -3.34 -5.61 5.90
N GLN A 177 -2.36 -5.91 6.77
CA GLN A 177 -0.95 -6.05 6.38
C GLN A 177 -0.72 -7.14 5.33
N SER A 178 -1.48 -8.24 5.41
CA SER A 178 -1.41 -9.30 4.40
C SER A 178 -1.96 -8.83 3.05
N LEU A 179 -3.05 -8.07 3.06
CA LEU A 179 -3.66 -7.50 1.84
C LEU A 179 -2.80 -6.38 1.25
N ILE A 180 -2.21 -5.51 2.06
CA ILE A 180 -1.28 -4.45 1.63
C ILE A 180 -0.08 -5.06 0.90
N ARG A 181 0.55 -6.09 1.50
CA ARG A 181 1.64 -6.84 0.86
C ARG A 181 1.21 -7.47 -0.46
N ALA A 182 0.05 -8.12 -0.48
CA ALA A 182 -0.47 -8.71 -1.70
C ALA A 182 -0.77 -7.64 -2.77
N ALA A 183 -1.28 -6.47 -2.39
CA ALA A 183 -1.52 -5.38 -3.33
C ALA A 183 -0.23 -4.75 -3.89
N GLY A 184 0.95 -5.15 -3.39
CA GLY A 184 2.24 -4.62 -3.83
C GLY A 184 2.59 -3.27 -3.21
N ILE A 185 1.91 -2.87 -2.13
CA ILE A 185 2.18 -1.62 -1.43
C ILE A 185 3.31 -1.86 -0.42
N ASP A 186 4.32 -0.98 -0.42
CA ASP A 186 5.44 -1.06 0.51
C ASP A 186 4.96 -0.85 1.96
N LEU A 187 5.26 -1.81 2.84
CA LEU A 187 4.89 -1.74 4.26
C LEU A 187 5.56 -0.57 5.00
N ARG A 188 6.69 -0.05 4.51
CA ARG A 188 7.33 1.15 5.08
C ARG A 188 6.41 2.37 5.01
N LEU A 189 5.50 2.38 4.04
CA LEU A 189 4.48 3.41 3.87
C LEU A 189 3.33 3.32 4.89
N THR A 190 3.32 2.31 5.77
CA THR A 190 2.24 2.08 6.74
C THR A 190 2.54 2.62 8.15
N TYR A 191 3.75 3.11 8.39
CA TYR A 191 4.18 3.65 9.69
C TYR A 191 3.75 5.12 9.88
N GLY A 192 3.08 5.42 10.99
CA GLY A 192 2.66 6.77 11.38
C GLY A 192 1.41 7.28 10.64
N SER A 193 1.39 7.17 9.32
CA SER A 193 0.21 7.37 8.47
C SER A 193 0.21 6.29 7.39
N LEU A 194 -0.98 5.75 7.07
CA LEU A 194 -1.10 4.73 6.04
C LEU A 194 -1.06 5.40 4.67
N ARG A 195 0.00 5.18 3.90
CA ARG A 195 0.20 5.74 2.56
C ARG A 195 0.16 4.60 1.54
N VAL A 196 -0.62 4.77 0.48
CA VAL A 196 -0.90 3.70 -0.50
C VAL A 196 0.02 3.72 -1.72
N GLY A 197 0.76 4.81 -1.93
CA GLY A 197 1.73 4.93 -3.01
C GLY A 197 1.12 4.97 -4.41
N ASP A 198 -0.19 5.28 -4.52
CA ASP A 198 -0.89 5.29 -5.80
C ASP A 198 -2.08 6.26 -5.75
N PRO A 199 -2.11 7.29 -6.62
CA PRO A 199 -3.20 8.27 -6.65
C PRO A 199 -4.55 7.66 -7.05
N GLY A 200 -4.57 6.54 -7.78
CA GLY A 200 -5.76 5.80 -8.16
C GLY A 200 -6.44 5.07 -7.00
N LEU A 201 -5.84 5.06 -5.81
CA LEU A 201 -6.44 4.58 -4.56
C LEU A 201 -6.85 5.73 -3.62
N LEU A 202 -6.65 6.99 -4.06
CA LEU A 202 -6.98 8.18 -3.30
C LEU A 202 -8.21 8.90 -3.88
N VAL A 203 -9.17 9.19 -3.02
CA VAL A 203 -10.37 9.97 -3.38
C VAL A 203 -10.00 11.42 -3.66
N SER A 204 -10.83 12.12 -4.43
CA SER A 204 -10.61 13.51 -4.86
C SER A 204 -10.26 14.44 -3.71
N ARG A 205 -10.96 14.32 -2.58
CA ARG A 205 -10.71 15.12 -1.38
C ARG A 205 -9.27 14.98 -0.90
N ARG A 206 -8.77 13.75 -0.78
CA ARG A 206 -7.39 13.50 -0.33
C ARG A 206 -6.38 14.02 -1.35
N ARG A 207 -6.63 13.81 -2.64
CA ARG A 207 -5.78 14.35 -3.71
C ARG A 207 -5.74 15.88 -3.72
N ARG A 208 -6.86 16.55 -3.45
CA ARG A 208 -6.92 18.01 -3.30
C ARG A 208 -6.05 18.50 -2.14
N GLU A 209 -6.13 17.86 -0.98
CA GLU A 209 -5.30 18.19 0.18
C GLU A 209 -3.79 18.06 -0.16
N LEU A 210 -3.41 17.02 -0.91
CA LEU A 210 -2.04 16.81 -1.37
C LEU A 210 -1.59 17.87 -2.40
N VAL A 211 -2.46 18.22 -3.34
CA VAL A 211 -2.20 19.30 -4.32
C VAL A 211 -1.99 20.64 -3.62
N GLU A 212 -2.83 20.98 -2.66
CA GLU A 212 -2.68 22.21 -1.86
C GLU A 212 -1.38 22.18 -1.05
N GLU A 213 -1.02 21.05 -0.44
CA GLU A 213 0.23 20.93 0.31
C GLU A 213 1.47 21.04 -0.58
N ARG A 214 1.43 20.42 -1.77
CA ARG A 214 2.46 20.57 -2.81
C ARG A 214 2.62 22.04 -3.22
N ASN A 215 1.51 22.72 -3.50
CA ASN A 215 1.53 24.11 -3.96
C ASN A 215 2.11 25.04 -2.88
N ARG A 216 1.67 24.88 -1.62
CA ARG A 216 2.25 25.61 -0.46
C ARG A 216 3.75 25.37 -0.32
N ALA A 217 4.21 24.12 -0.39
CA ALA A 217 5.63 23.78 -0.28
C ALA A 217 6.47 24.37 -1.43
N ARG A 218 5.85 24.67 -2.57
CA ARG A 218 6.49 25.31 -3.73
C ARG A 218 6.35 26.83 -3.75
N GLY A 219 5.70 27.44 -2.75
CA GLY A 219 5.41 28.88 -2.73
C GLY A 219 4.46 29.33 -3.84
N MET A 220 3.57 28.44 -4.29
CA MET A 220 2.54 28.71 -5.28
C MET A 220 1.20 28.82 -4.54
N ASP A 221 0.68 30.03 -4.36
CA ASP A 221 -0.68 30.29 -3.86
C ASP A 221 -1.69 30.35 -5.01
#